data_AF-A0A525D290-F1
#
_entry.id   AF-A0A525D290-F1
#
_cell.length_a   1.000
_cell.length_b   1.000
_cell.length_c   1.000
_cell.angle_alpha   90.00
_cell.angle_beta   90.00
_cell.angle_gamma   90.00
#
_symmetry.space_group_name_H-M   'P 1'
#
loop_
_entity.id
_entity.type
_entity.pdbx_description
1 polymer ?
#
loop_
_entity_poly.entity_id
_entity_poly.type
_entity_poly.pdbx_seq_one_letter_code
_entity_poly.pdbx_strand_id
1 'polypeptide(L)'
;MSITVASEPSIELAIQATGLEDFSGTSFKNGLEALIHSLNTEVTLGEATASYFNQTIYATLVNRLQVVHFLKAHPDIEQRAIQQPLIIVGLPRSGTTLLQTLLSLDPAARTLRNFETFPPMCAPAEEQREGADP
;
A
#
# COMPACT_ATOMS: atom_id res chain seq x y z
N MET A 1 -21.67 22.10 7.60
CA MET A 1 -21.61 20.63 7.67
C MET A 1 -20.15 20.30 7.93
N SER A 2 -19.80 19.79 9.11
CA SER A 2 -18.39 19.50 9.42
C SER A 2 -18.00 18.23 8.66
N ILE A 3 -17.07 18.35 7.73
CA ILE A 3 -16.57 17.24 6.92
C ILE A 3 -15.59 16.45 7.78
N THR A 4 -15.80 15.15 7.90
CA THR A 4 -14.99 14.26 8.73
C THR A 4 -14.56 13.02 7.95
N VAL A 5 -13.42 12.46 8.35
CA VAL A 5 -12.93 11.14 7.90
C VAL A 5 -13.31 10.12 8.97
N ALA A 6 -13.84 8.95 8.60
CA ALA A 6 -14.27 7.92 9.54
C ALA A 6 -13.79 6.50 9.15
N SER A 7 -13.46 5.69 10.16
CA SER A 7 -12.85 4.36 10.00
C SER A 7 -13.87 3.31 9.59
N GLU A 8 -14.99 3.22 10.31
CA GLU A 8 -16.00 2.18 10.12
C GLU A 8 -16.60 2.18 8.70
N PRO A 9 -17.01 3.33 8.12
CA PRO A 9 -17.54 3.35 6.76
C PRO A 9 -16.49 2.89 5.73
N SER A 10 -15.22 3.22 5.95
CA SER A 10 -14.13 2.83 5.05
C SER A 10 -13.86 1.32 5.08
N ILE A 11 -14.00 0.69 6.26
CA ILE A 11 -13.85 -0.76 6.41
C ILE A 11 -15.03 -1.49 5.76
N GLU A 12 -16.26 -1.08 6.03
CA GLU A 12 -17.46 -1.69 5.45
C GLU A 12 -17.46 -1.59 3.92
N LEU A 13 -17.12 -0.42 3.37
CA LEU A 13 -17.02 -0.24 1.92
C LEU A 13 -15.94 -1.14 1.31
N ALA A 14 -14.79 -1.31 1.97
CA ALA A 14 -13.74 -2.20 1.50
C ALA A 14 -14.22 -3.67 1.48
N ILE A 15 -14.89 -4.12 2.55
CA ILE A 15 -15.46 -5.48 2.62
C ILE A 15 -16.50 -5.69 1.52
N GLN A 16 -17.40 -4.73 1.31
CA GLN A 16 -18.42 -4.81 0.27
C GLN A 16 -17.80 -4.87 -1.14
N ALA A 17 -16.75 -4.08 -1.38
CA ALA A 17 -16.11 -4.02 -2.69
C ALA A 17 -15.34 -5.31 -3.03
N THR A 18 -14.71 -5.96 -2.06
CA THR A 18 -13.90 -7.17 -2.30
C THR A 18 -14.63 -8.48 -2.01
N GLY A 19 -15.69 -8.45 -1.22
CA GLY A 19 -16.32 -9.66 -0.66
C GLY A 19 -15.43 -10.39 0.35
N LEU A 20 -14.45 -9.70 0.94
CA LEU A 20 -13.46 -10.27 1.86
C LEU A 20 -13.54 -9.53 3.19
N GLU A 21 -13.44 -10.27 4.30
CA GLU A 21 -13.53 -9.70 5.66
C GLU A 21 -12.28 -9.93 6.51
N ASP A 22 -11.33 -10.71 6.00
CA ASP A 22 -10.14 -11.08 6.75
C ASP A 22 -8.97 -10.14 6.50
N PHE A 23 -8.69 -9.30 7.49
CA PHE A 23 -7.56 -8.37 7.49
C PHE A 23 -6.30 -8.95 8.15
N SER A 24 -6.22 -10.26 8.42
CA SER A 24 -5.12 -10.91 9.14
C SER A 24 -4.88 -10.28 10.52
N GLY A 25 -5.96 -10.13 11.30
CA GLY A 25 -5.94 -9.54 12.65
C GLY A 25 -6.23 -8.04 12.70
N THR A 26 -6.00 -7.43 13.86
CA THR A 26 -6.42 -6.05 14.18
C THR A 26 -5.28 -5.05 14.30
N SER A 27 -4.03 -5.45 14.01
CA SER A 27 -2.84 -4.61 14.24
C SER A 27 -2.88 -3.26 13.51
N PHE A 28 -3.55 -3.18 12.35
CA PHE A 28 -3.69 -1.94 11.58
C PHE A 28 -4.67 -0.93 12.21
N LYS A 29 -5.59 -1.38 13.06
CA LYS A 29 -6.69 -0.53 13.59
C LYS A 29 -6.16 0.64 14.41
N ASN A 30 -5.20 0.40 15.30
CA ASN A 30 -4.61 1.44 16.15
C ASN A 30 -3.99 2.57 15.33
N GLY A 31 -3.25 2.23 14.26
CA GLY A 31 -2.64 3.23 13.38
C GLY A 31 -3.67 4.00 12.56
N LEU A 32 -4.72 3.31 12.08
CA LEU A 32 -5.82 3.93 11.35
C LEU A 32 -6.61 4.90 12.24
N GLU A 33 -6.93 4.50 13.47
CA GLU A 33 -7.63 5.35 14.45
C GLU A 33 -6.81 6.60 14.79
N ALA A 34 -5.50 6.45 15.02
CA ALA A 34 -4.61 7.59 15.27
C ALA A 34 -4.54 8.55 14.07
N LEU A 35 -4.44 8.02 12.84
CA LEU A 35 -4.45 8.83 11.62
C LEU A 35 -5.76 9.62 11.48
N ILE A 36 -6.90 8.95 11.65
CA ILE A 36 -8.23 9.57 11.53
C ILE A 36 -8.43 10.63 12.61
N HIS A 37 -7.99 10.35 13.84
CA HIS A 37 -8.01 11.32 14.92
C HIS A 37 -7.24 12.58 14.53
N SER A 38 -5.97 12.45 14.13
CA SER A 38 -5.12 13.57 13.73
C SER A 38 -5.70 14.35 12.54
N LEU A 39 -6.23 13.66 11.52
CA LEU A 39 -6.88 14.31 10.37
C LEU A 39 -8.09 15.16 10.78
N ASN A 40 -8.87 14.72 11.76
CA ASN A 40 -10.06 15.45 12.21
C ASN A 40 -9.75 16.54 13.25
N THR A 41 -8.62 16.49 13.95
CA THR A 41 -8.28 17.43 15.03
C THR A 41 -7.22 18.46 14.66
N GLU A 42 -6.26 18.10 13.81
CA GLU A 42 -5.08 18.93 13.49
C GLU A 42 -5.16 19.55 12.09
N VAL A 43 -6.00 19.02 11.19
CA VAL A 43 -6.10 19.47 9.80
C VAL A 43 -7.42 20.19 9.56
N THR A 44 -7.36 21.33 8.87
CA THR A 44 -8.58 21.95 8.32
C THR A 44 -9.03 21.17 7.08
N LEU A 45 -9.99 20.28 7.26
CA LEU A 45 -10.51 19.44 6.18
C LEU A 45 -11.48 20.23 5.28
N GLY A 46 -11.05 20.48 4.04
CA GLY A 46 -11.94 20.82 2.94
C GLY A 46 -12.50 19.56 2.26
N GLU A 47 -13.54 19.71 1.43
CA GLU A 47 -14.18 18.59 0.71
C GLU A 47 -13.18 17.76 -0.09
N ALA A 48 -12.32 18.42 -0.87
CA ALA A 48 -11.30 17.76 -1.69
C ALA A 48 -10.29 16.95 -0.85
N THR A 49 -9.82 17.54 0.26
CA THR A 49 -8.84 16.90 1.15
C THR A 49 -9.45 15.71 1.88
N ALA A 50 -10.68 15.84 2.38
CA ALA A 50 -11.39 14.74 3.02
C ALA A 50 -11.69 13.61 2.03
N SER A 51 -12.12 13.94 0.80
CA SER A 51 -12.33 12.95 -0.25
C SER A 51 -11.04 12.19 -0.59
N TYR A 52 -9.91 12.89 -0.71
CA TYR A 52 -8.61 12.29 -0.96
C TYR A 52 -8.21 11.28 0.14
N PHE A 53 -8.34 11.67 1.42
CA PHE A 53 -8.00 10.77 2.52
C PHE A 53 -8.95 9.58 2.61
N ASN A 54 -10.27 9.78 2.46
CA ASN A 54 -11.24 8.70 2.43
C ASN A 54 -10.92 7.69 1.31
N GLN A 55 -10.63 8.17 0.10
CA GLN A 55 -10.27 7.31 -1.03
C GLN A 55 -8.95 6.56 -0.79
N THR A 56 -7.95 7.23 -0.21
CA THR A 56 -6.64 6.63 0.10
C THR A 56 -6.76 5.53 1.17
N ILE A 57 -7.52 5.80 2.24
CA ILE A 57 -7.78 4.82 3.31
C ILE A 57 -8.54 3.63 2.73
N TYR A 58 -9.61 3.87 1.99
CA TYR A 58 -10.38 2.82 1.32
C TYR A 58 -9.50 1.94 0.42
N ALA A 59 -8.71 2.54 -0.48
CA ALA A 59 -7.84 1.79 -1.39
C ALA A 59 -6.79 0.96 -0.64
N THR A 60 -6.27 1.48 0.48
CA THR A 60 -5.30 0.75 1.33
C THR A 60 -5.96 -0.45 2.03
N LEU A 61 -7.20 -0.31 2.51
CA LEU A 61 -7.96 -1.40 3.14
C LEU A 61 -8.34 -2.49 2.14
N VAL A 62 -8.83 -2.11 0.96
CA VAL A 62 -9.09 -3.04 -0.15
C VAL A 62 -7.83 -3.82 -0.50
N ASN A 63 -6.70 -3.12 -0.64
CA ASN A 63 -5.43 -3.76 -0.95
C ASN A 63 -5.01 -4.77 0.14
N ARG A 64 -5.15 -4.40 1.42
CA ARG A 64 -4.85 -5.31 2.53
C ARG A 64 -5.68 -6.59 2.46
N LEU A 65 -6.99 -6.48 2.21
CA LEU A 65 -7.88 -7.64 2.08
C LEU A 65 -7.43 -8.56 0.95
N GLN A 66 -7.11 -7.99 -0.22
CA GLN A 66 -6.67 -8.78 -1.38
C GLN A 66 -5.33 -9.47 -1.12
N VAL A 67 -4.37 -8.79 -0.51
CA VAL A 67 -3.06 -9.38 -0.16
C VAL A 67 -3.22 -10.51 0.85
N VAL A 68 -4.03 -10.33 1.91
CA VAL A 68 -4.28 -11.38 2.91
C VAL A 68 -4.96 -12.59 2.27
N HIS A 69 -5.97 -12.37 1.43
CA HIS A 69 -6.63 -13.44 0.71
C HIS A 69 -5.66 -14.20 -0.21
N PHE A 70 -4.82 -13.47 -0.96
CA PHE A 70 -3.83 -14.06 -1.85
C PHE A 70 -2.80 -14.91 -1.09
N LEU A 71 -2.25 -14.40 0.02
CA LEU A 71 -1.29 -15.15 0.84
C LEU A 71 -1.90 -16.43 1.42
N LYS A 72 -3.19 -16.39 1.81
CA LYS A 72 -3.92 -17.58 2.26
C LYS A 72 -4.12 -18.62 1.15
N ALA A 73 -4.36 -18.17 -0.08
CA ALA A 73 -4.48 -19.05 -1.24
C ALA A 73 -3.12 -19.63 -1.69
N HIS A 74 -2.01 -18.97 -1.34
CA HIS A 74 -0.65 -19.32 -1.75
C HIS A 74 0.32 -19.43 -0.55
N PRO A 75 0.15 -20.43 0.33
CA PRO A 75 0.99 -20.60 1.52
C PRO A 75 2.45 -20.94 1.20
N ASP A 76 2.76 -21.34 -0.03
CA ASP A 76 4.15 -21.55 -0.49
C ASP A 76 4.97 -20.25 -0.49
N ILE A 77 4.31 -19.09 -0.60
CA ILE A 77 4.97 -17.78 -0.61
C ILE A 77 5.64 -17.52 0.75
N GLU A 78 4.99 -17.87 1.86
CA GLU A 78 5.54 -17.68 3.21
C GLU A 78 6.78 -18.54 3.47
N GLN A 79 6.98 -19.60 2.69
CA GLN A 79 8.15 -20.49 2.81
C GLN A 79 9.37 -19.95 2.05
N ARG A 80 9.19 -18.95 1.18
CA ARG A 80 10.29 -18.38 0.38
C ARG A 80 11.14 -17.44 1.25
N ALA A 81 12.40 -17.80 1.43
CA ALA A 81 13.32 -16.98 2.21
C ALA A 81 13.80 -15.76 1.40
N ILE A 82 13.66 -14.57 1.99
CA ILE A 82 14.24 -13.33 1.46
C ILE A 82 15.69 -13.25 1.94
N GLN A 83 16.63 -13.62 1.06
CA GLN A 83 18.06 -13.65 1.37
C GLN A 83 18.70 -12.29 1.12
N GLN A 84 19.45 -11.79 2.11
CA GLN A 84 20.29 -10.59 1.99
C GLN A 84 19.57 -9.35 1.40
N PRO A 85 18.42 -8.91 1.96
CA PRO A 85 17.72 -7.74 1.45
C PRO A 85 18.54 -6.47 1.67
N LEU A 86 18.69 -5.66 0.61
CA LEU A 86 19.26 -4.32 0.71
C LEU A 86 18.13 -3.31 0.97
N ILE A 87 18.17 -2.67 2.14
CA ILE A 87 17.16 -1.69 2.55
C ILE A 87 17.80 -0.30 2.55
N ILE A 88 17.25 0.60 1.74
CA ILE A 88 17.69 2.00 1.68
C ILE A 88 16.88 2.82 2.69
N VAL A 89 17.58 3.43 3.65
CA VAL A 89 17.00 4.36 4.63
C VAL A 89 17.75 5.68 4.58
N GLY A 90 17.04 6.79 4.80
CA GLY A 90 17.61 8.13 4.76
C GLY A 90 16.55 9.20 4.91
N LEU A 91 16.98 10.44 5.10
CA LEU A 91 16.06 11.57 5.15
C LEU A 91 15.43 11.80 3.77
N PRO A 92 14.20 12.35 3.72
CA PRO A 92 13.66 12.88 2.48
C PRO A 92 14.69 13.82 1.84
N ARG A 93 14.89 13.69 0.52
CA ARG A 93 15.82 14.52 -0.28
C ARG A 93 17.32 14.26 -0.01
N SER A 94 17.72 13.13 0.56
CA SER A 94 19.14 12.75 0.74
C SER A 94 19.73 11.93 -0.43
N GLY A 95 19.12 11.96 -1.61
CA GLY A 95 19.56 11.17 -2.77
C GLY A 95 19.16 9.68 -2.73
N THR A 96 18.29 9.26 -1.81
CA THR A 96 17.82 7.86 -1.70
C THR A 96 17.13 7.37 -2.98
N THR A 97 16.38 8.23 -3.69
CA THR A 97 15.78 7.90 -4.99
C THR A 97 16.83 7.63 -6.08
N LEU A 98 17.91 8.43 -6.13
CA LEU A 98 19.01 8.20 -7.07
C LEU A 98 19.69 6.86 -6.77
N LEU A 99 19.99 6.60 -5.49
CA LEU A 99 20.57 5.34 -5.06
C LEU A 99 19.69 4.13 -5.39
N GLN A 100 18.37 4.22 -5.13
CA GLN A 100 17.41 3.19 -5.50
C GLN A 100 17.43 2.93 -7.01
N THR A 101 17.47 4.00 -7.81
CA THR A 101 17.49 3.90 -9.28
C THR A 101 18.76 3.19 -9.75
N LEU A 102 19.93 3.57 -9.25
CA LEU A 102 21.20 2.93 -9.62
C LEU A 102 21.22 1.45 -9.25
N LEU A 103 20.76 1.09 -8.05
CA LEU A 103 20.68 -0.30 -7.61
C LEU A 103 19.65 -1.11 -8.41
N SER A 104 18.61 -0.46 -8.96
CA SER A 104 17.61 -1.13 -9.79
C SER A 104 18.11 -1.54 -11.18
N LEU A 105 19.27 -1.01 -11.61
CA LEU A 105 19.87 -1.36 -12.90
C LEU A 105 20.59 -2.72 -12.87
N ASP A 106 20.87 -3.28 -11.70
CA ASP A 106 21.45 -4.61 -11.58
C ASP A 106 20.41 -5.68 -11.98
N PRO A 107 20.65 -6.50 -13.01
CA PRO A 107 19.73 -7.56 -13.42
C PRO A 107 19.47 -8.63 -12.35
N ALA A 108 20.39 -8.78 -11.38
CA ALA A 108 20.21 -9.67 -10.24
C ALA A 108 19.37 -9.05 -9.12
N ALA A 109 19.17 -7.72 -9.13
CA ALA A 109 18.38 -7.03 -8.14
C ALA A 109 16.88 -7.13 -8.47
N ARG A 110 16.08 -7.42 -7.43
CA ARG A 110 14.63 -7.31 -7.48
C ARG A 110 14.18 -6.08 -6.72
N THR A 111 13.84 -5.01 -7.43
CA THR A 111 13.29 -3.78 -6.84
C THR A 111 11.78 -3.78 -6.88
N LEU A 112 11.15 -3.10 -5.92
CA LEU A 112 9.70 -2.95 -5.89
C LEU A 112 9.26 -1.98 -6.99
N ARG A 113 8.42 -2.44 -7.92
CA ARG A 113 7.95 -1.63 -9.05
C ARG A 113 6.75 -0.79 -8.64
N ASN A 114 6.50 0.32 -9.32
CA ASN A 114 5.39 1.22 -8.96
C ASN A 114 4.01 0.53 -9.01
N PHE A 115 3.77 -0.35 -9.98
CA PHE A 115 2.50 -1.10 -10.02
C PHE A 115 2.36 -2.09 -8.85
N GLU A 116 3.47 -2.48 -8.22
CA GLU A 116 3.49 -3.40 -7.08
C GLU A 116 3.26 -2.66 -5.76
N THR A 117 3.37 -1.33 -5.76
CA THR A 117 3.12 -0.52 -4.55
C THR A 117 1.68 -0.02 -4.49
N PHE A 118 1.05 0.29 -5.62
CA PHE A 118 -0.26 0.93 -5.64
C PHE A 118 -1.11 0.58 -6.89
N PRO A 119 -2.09 -0.34 -6.80
CA PRO A 119 -2.22 -1.45 -5.84
C PRO A 119 -1.51 -2.73 -6.35
N PRO A 120 -0.82 -3.50 -5.48
CA PRO A 120 0.00 -4.67 -5.85
C PRO A 120 -0.73 -5.76 -6.64
N MET A 121 -2.05 -5.88 -6.48
CA MET A 121 -2.84 -6.93 -7.12
C MET A 121 -3.26 -6.59 -8.56
N CYS A 122 -2.91 -5.39 -9.06
CA CYS A 122 -3.01 -5.01 -10.46
C CYS A 122 -1.69 -5.28 -11.19
N ALA A 123 -1.22 -6.53 -11.23
CA ALA A 123 -0.20 -6.90 -12.20
C ALA A 123 -0.88 -7.04 -13.58
N PRO A 124 -0.39 -6.38 -14.65
CA PRO A 124 -0.88 -6.66 -16.00
C PRO A 124 -0.54 -8.11 -16.38
N ALA A 125 -1.48 -8.79 -17.03
CA ALA A 125 -1.23 -10.08 -17.65
C ALA A 125 -0.18 -9.89 -18.76
N GLU A 126 0.99 -10.51 -18.60
CA GLU A 126 2.03 -10.65 -19.64
C GLU A 126 2.52 -9.34 -20.31
N GLU A 127 3.42 -8.61 -19.65
CA GLU A 127 4.45 -7.70 -20.23
C GLU A 127 5.03 -6.93 -19.03
N GLN A 128 6.28 -7.04 -18.60
CA GLN A 128 7.48 -6.57 -19.29
C GLN A 128 8.68 -7.39 -18.78
N ARG A 129 9.08 -8.41 -19.56
CA ARG A 129 10.48 -8.77 -19.73
C ARG A 129 10.92 -8.07 -21.01
N GLU A 130 11.36 -6.84 -20.91
CA GLU A 130 12.28 -6.24 -21.88
C GLU A 130 12.74 -4.90 -21.34
N GLY A 131 14.06 -4.71 -21.30
CA GLY A 131 14.64 -3.43 -20.99
C GLY A 131 14.26 -2.44 -22.08
N ALA A 132 13.58 -1.37 -21.71
CA ALA A 132 13.63 -0.07 -22.35
C ALA A 132 12.80 0.89 -21.49
N ASP A 133 13.48 1.74 -20.73
CA ASP A 133 12.98 3.08 -20.48
C ASP A 133 13.94 4.00 -21.27
N PRO A 134 13.45 4.88 -22.16
CA PRO A 134 14.32 5.81 -22.89
C PRO A 134 15.04 6.81 -21.97
#